data_AF-A0A935N143-F1
#
_entry.id   AF-A0A935N143-F1
#
_cell.length_a   1.000
_cell.length_b   1.000
_cell.length_c   1.000
_cell.angle_alpha   90.00
_cell.angle_beta   90.00
_cell.angle_gamma   90.00
#
_symmetry.space_group_name_H-M   'P 1'
#
loop_
_entity.id
_entity.type
_entity.pdbx_description
1 polymer ?
#
loop_
_entity_poly.entity_id
_entity_poly.type
_entity_poly.pdbx_seq_one_letter_code
_entity_poly.pdbx_strand_id
1 'polypeptide(L)' 'MMNRIFIFFATLLLASITCFGQNTGKITGKVTFGGDNSVLHQVSVQIVELRRSTVTDEDGVYI' A
#
# COMPACT_ATOMS: atom_id res chain seq x y z
N MET A 1 24.97 19.53 -33.24
CA MET A 1 25.41 18.70 -32.08
C MET A 1 24.65 19.05 -30.80
N MET A 2 24.54 20.35 -30.45
CA MET A 2 23.80 20.88 -29.28
C MET A 2 22.34 20.37 -29.15
N ASN A 3 21.62 20.25 -30.27
CA ASN A 3 20.23 19.79 -30.27
C ASN A 3 20.07 18.32 -29.83
N ARG A 4 21.06 17.46 -30.12
CA ARG A 4 21.03 16.04 -29.72
C ARG A 4 21.30 15.87 -28.23
N ILE A 5 22.19 16.69 -27.69
CA ILE A 5 22.50 16.71 -26.25
C ILE A 5 21.28 17.22 -25.47
N PHE A 6 20.64 18.28 -25.94
CA PHE A 6 19.41 18.79 -25.33
C PHE A 6 18.29 17.76 -25.33
N ILE A 7 18.04 17.10 -26.47
CA ILE A 7 17.02 16.04 -26.57
C ILE A 7 17.35 14.89 -25.61
N PHE A 8 18.61 14.48 -25.51
CA PHE A 8 19.05 13.43 -24.59
C PHE A 8 18.74 13.78 -23.12
N PHE A 9 19.10 14.99 -22.68
CA PHE A 9 18.80 15.44 -21.31
C PHE A 9 17.29 15.57 -21.06
N ALA A 10 16.51 16.04 -22.05
CA ALA A 10 15.06 16.14 -21.94
C ALA A 10 14.41 14.75 -21.79
N THR A 11 14.86 13.75 -22.56
CA THR A 11 14.38 12.38 -22.43
C THR A 11 14.77 11.73 -21.09
N LEU A 12 15.97 12.02 -20.59
CA LEU A 12 16.44 11.52 -19.30
C LEU A 12 15.63 12.12 -18.14
N LEU A 13 15.31 13.41 -18.21
CA LEU A 13 14.47 14.09 -17.22
C LEU A 13 13.05 13.49 -17.20
N LEU A 14 12.45 13.26 -18.36
CA LEU A 14 11.11 12.64 -18.45
C LEU A 14 11.10 11.20 -17.92
N ALA A 15 12.18 10.44 -18.14
CA ALA A 15 12.33 9.09 -17.59
C ALA A 15 12.46 9.08 -16.05
N SER A 16 12.98 10.15 -15.44
CA SER A 16 13.13 10.24 -13.98
C SER A 16 11.80 10.37 -13.22
N ILE A 17 10.72 10.79 -13.89
CA ILE A 17 9.39 10.98 -13.28
C ILE A 17 8.82 9.64 -12.76
N THR A 18 9.17 8.52 -13.37
CA THR A 18 8.71 7.17 -12.95
C THR A 18 9.39 6.65 -11.69
N CYS A 19 10.45 7.32 -11.22
CA CYS A 19 11.13 6.97 -9.97
C CYS A 19 10.24 7.18 -8.74
N PHE A 20 9.22 8.05 -8.83
CA PHE A 20 8.20 8.23 -7.81
C PHE A 20 7.05 7.20 -7.92
N GLY A 21 7.36 5.93 -8.16
CA GLY A 21 6.40 4.83 -8.10
C GLY A 21 5.78 4.70 -6.70
N GLN A 22 4.65 3.99 -6.58
CA GLN A 22 3.95 3.80 -5.29
C GLN A 22 4.92 3.30 -4.21
N ASN A 23 5.25 4.17 -3.26
CA ASN A 23 6.14 3.85 -2.14
C ASN A 23 5.38 3.31 -0.92
N THR A 24 4.04 3.26 -1.00
CA THR A 24 3.17 2.78 0.08
C THR A 24 1.90 2.17 -0.49
N GLY A 25 1.37 1.18 0.23
CA GLY A 25 0.10 0.51 -0.06
C GLY A 25 -0.65 0.30 1.26
N LYS A 26 -1.98 0.34 1.20
CA LYS A 26 -2.86 0.20 2.37
C LYS A 26 -3.69 -1.08 2.23
N ILE A 27 -3.76 -1.87 3.31
CA ILE A 27 -4.51 -3.13 3.35
C ILE A 27 -5.58 -2.97 4.43
N THR A 28 -6.84 -2.90 4.02
CA THR A 28 -7.97 -2.76 4.95
C THR A 28 -8.90 -3.94 4.87
N GLY A 29 -9.49 -4.31 6.01
CA GLY A 29 -10.55 -5.31 6.02
C GLY A 29 -11.36 -5.27 7.31
N LYS A 30 -12.38 -6.13 7.38
CA LYS A 30 -13.22 -6.34 8.55
C LYS A 30 -13.18 -7.81 8.94
N VAL A 31 -12.98 -8.09 10.22
CA VAL A 31 -12.95 -9.46 10.76
C VAL A 31 -14.30 -9.79 11.38
N THR A 32 -14.91 -10.87 10.90
CA THR A 32 -16.17 -11.41 11.43
C THR A 32 -16.04 -12.91 11.73
N PHE A 33 -16.94 -13.43 12.56
CA PHE A 33 -17.00 -14.84 12.93
C PHE A 33 -18.41 -15.39 12.78
N GLY A 34 -18.53 -16.67 12.42
CA GLY A 34 -19.80 -17.39 12.34
C GLY A 34 -20.65 -17.06 11.11
N GLY A 35 -21.80 -17.74 11.00
CA GLY A 35 -22.79 -17.51 9.95
C GLY A 35 -23.69 -16.28 10.19
N ASP A 36 -23.58 -15.69 11.38
CA ASP A 36 -24.30 -14.51 11.86
C ASP A 36 -23.54 -13.19 11.63
N ASN A 37 -22.32 -13.24 11.11
CA ASN A 37 -21.45 -12.09 10.86
C ASN A 37 -21.12 -11.28 12.13
N SER A 38 -20.99 -11.95 13.27
CA SER A 38 -20.56 -11.32 14.51
C SER A 38 -19.20 -10.64 14.35
N VAL A 39 -19.12 -9.37 14.72
CA VAL A 39 -17.92 -8.53 14.56
C VAL A 39 -16.87 -8.92 15.60
N LEU A 40 -15.62 -9.11 15.17
CA LEU A 40 -14.51 -9.40 16.06
C LEU A 40 -13.60 -8.18 16.25
N HIS A 41 -13.74 -7.54 17.41
CA HIS A 41 -12.85 -6.47 17.88
C HIS A 41 -11.66 -7.05 18.66
N GLN A 42 -10.57 -6.27 18.75
CA GLN A 42 -9.37 -6.62 19.53
C GLN A 42 -8.67 -7.92 19.10
N VAL A 43 -8.83 -8.34 17.85
CA VAL A 43 -8.14 -9.51 17.30
C VAL A 43 -6.84 -9.08 16.64
N SER A 44 -5.78 -9.86 16.84
CA SER A 44 -4.50 -9.67 16.18
C SER A 44 -4.57 -10.09 14.70
N VAL A 45 -4.31 -9.15 13.80
CA VAL A 45 -4.17 -9.38 12.37
C VAL A 45 -2.69 -9.29 12.00
N GLN A 46 -2.16 -10.34 11.35
CA GLN A 46 -0.76 -10.39 10.91
C GLN A 46 -0.67 -10.62 9.40
N ILE A 47 0.05 -9.74 8.71
CA ILE A 47 0.40 -9.89 7.30
C ILE A 47 1.82 -10.44 7.24
N VAL A 48 1.93 -11.76 7.08
CA VAL A 48 3.17 -12.53 7.25
C VAL A 48 4.27 -12.08 6.28
N GLU A 49 3.96 -11.98 4.99
CA GLU A 49 4.92 -11.60 3.95
C GLU A 49 5.52 -10.20 4.16
N LEU A 50 4.73 -9.26 4.70
CA LEU A 50 5.15 -7.89 4.96
C LEU A 50 5.66 -7.69 6.40
N ARG A 51 5.58 -8.72 7.25
CA ARG A 51 5.87 -8.67 8.70
C ARG A 51 5.18 -7.49 9.39
N ARG A 52 3.91 -7.24 9.04
CA ARG A 52 3.08 -6.20 9.65
C ARG A 52 2.05 -6.84 10.57
N SER A 53 1.72 -6.16 11.65
CA SER A 53 0.66 -6.58 12.57
C SER A 53 -0.14 -5.39 13.04
N THR A 54 -1.44 -5.58 13.23
CA THR A 54 -2.35 -4.58 13.78
C THR A 54 -3.46 -5.28 14.57
N VAL A 55 -4.28 -4.50 15.27
CA VAL A 55 -5.40 -5.00 16.07
C VAL A 55 -6.69 -4.39 15.52
N THR A 56 -7.75 -5.19 15.43
CA THR A 56 -9.05 -4.68 14.97
C THR A 56 -9.68 -3.73 15.98
N ASP A 57 -10.35 -2.70 15.47
CA ASP A 57 -11.10 -1.73 16.28
C ASP A 57 -12.47 -2.28 16.74
N GLU A 58 -13.29 -1.42 17.34
CA GLU A 58 -14.63 -1.75 17.86
C GLU A 58 -15.59 -2.27 16.77
N ASP A 59 -15.38 -1.87 15.52
CA ASP A 59 -16.16 -2.31 14.35
C ASP A 59 -15.53 -3.52 13.64
N GLY A 60 -14.46 -4.07 14.20
CA GLY A 60 -13.70 -5.20 13.66
C GLY A 60 -12.82 -4.81 12.46
N VAL A 61 -12.57 -3.52 12.25
CA VAL A 61 -11.84 -2.99 11.10
C VAL A 61 -10.35 -2.94 11.41
N TYR A 62 -9.53 -3.25 10.39
CA TYR A 62 -8.09 -3.03 10.40
C TYR A 62 -7.64 -2.24 9.17
N ILE A 63 -6.54 -1.48 9.31
CA ILE A 63 -5.95 -0.59 8.29
C ILE A 63 -4.43 -0.80 8.23
#